data_AF-A0A965U4I5-F1
#
_entry.id   AF-A0A965U4I5-F1
#
_cell.length_a   1.000
_cell.length_b   1.000
_cell.length_c   1.000
_cell.angle_alpha   90.00
_cell.angle_beta   90.00
_cell.angle_gamma   90.00
#
_symmetry.space_group_name_H-M   'P 1'
#
loop_
_entity.id
_entity.type
_entity.pdbx_description
1 polymer ?
#
loop_
_entity_poly.entity_id
_entity_poly.type
_entity_poly.pdbx_seq_one_letter_code
_entity_poly.pdbx_strand_id
1 'polypeptide(L)'
;QALRDARYTLNDLLEQVRAKDIFDLADVDYAILETNGDLSILPKGPCRIPNYQSLSMPPPDAKPPFLLIQDGKVHQEALRQAGFEIHWLEAQLQRAGIQSVQQVLFAFLSGRTLHLQSKQKYGSVVRFLDILGDAA
;
A
#
# COMPACT_ATOMS: atom_id res chain seq x y z
N GLN A 1 8.14 -34.05 -17.93
CA GLN A 1 9.46 -34.51 -17.46
C GLN A 1 9.91 -33.71 -16.24
N ALA A 2 10.02 -32.37 -16.35
CA ALA A 2 10.49 -31.46 -15.30
C ALA A 2 9.87 -31.66 -13.89
N LEU A 3 8.55 -31.86 -13.77
CA LEU A 3 7.90 -32.05 -12.46
C LEU A 3 8.36 -33.33 -11.74
N ARG A 4 8.61 -34.42 -12.50
CA ARG A 4 9.12 -35.67 -11.92
C ARG A 4 10.55 -35.51 -11.42
N ASP A 5 11.38 -34.79 -12.16
CA ASP A 5 12.78 -34.53 -11.81
C ASP A 5 12.89 -33.61 -10.58
N ALA A 6 11.94 -32.69 -10.41
CA ALA A 6 11.82 -31.81 -9.24
C ALA A 6 11.17 -32.48 -8.02
N ARG A 7 10.74 -33.76 -8.11
CA ARG A 7 9.89 -34.45 -7.10
C ARG A 7 8.63 -33.66 -6.75
N TYR A 8 8.10 -32.95 -7.74
CA TYR A 8 6.95 -32.07 -7.60
C TYR A 8 5.69 -32.81 -8.04
N THR A 9 4.76 -33.02 -7.11
CA THR A 9 3.54 -33.77 -7.41
C THR A 9 2.53 -32.90 -8.15
N LEU A 10 1.53 -33.55 -8.75
CA LEU A 10 0.40 -32.83 -9.33
C LEU A 10 -0.38 -32.06 -8.26
N ASN A 11 -0.45 -32.58 -7.03
CA ASN A 11 -1.11 -31.88 -5.93
C ASN A 11 -0.37 -30.61 -5.56
N ASP A 12 0.96 -30.65 -5.44
CA ASP A 12 1.79 -29.46 -5.16
C ASP A 12 1.58 -28.39 -6.24
N LEU A 13 1.50 -28.80 -7.52
CA LEU A 13 1.20 -27.89 -8.62
C LEU A 13 -0.17 -27.25 -8.49
N LEU A 14 -1.21 -28.05 -8.25
CA LEU A 14 -2.57 -27.53 -8.13
C LEU A 14 -2.74 -26.62 -6.90
N GLU A 15 -2.07 -26.93 -5.79
CA GLU A 15 -2.03 -26.09 -4.61
C GLU A 15 -1.36 -24.74 -4.89
N GLN A 16 -0.23 -24.76 -5.60
CA GLN A 16 0.53 -23.55 -5.92
C GLN A 16 -0.17 -22.68 -6.96
N VAL A 17 -0.86 -23.28 -7.93
CA VAL A 17 -1.71 -22.54 -8.88
C VAL A 17 -2.87 -21.86 -8.16
N ARG A 18 -3.52 -22.55 -7.21
CA ARG A 18 -4.58 -21.95 -6.37
C ARG A 18 -4.04 -20.87 -5.44
N ALA A 19 -2.82 -21.01 -4.92
CA ALA A 19 -2.17 -19.98 -4.12
C ALA A 19 -1.87 -18.69 -4.91
N LYS A 20 -1.98 -18.72 -6.25
CA LYS A 20 -1.93 -17.55 -7.14
C LYS A 20 -3.33 -17.10 -7.60
N ASP A 21 -4.37 -17.49 -6.89
CA ASP A 21 -5.78 -17.18 -7.17
C ASP A 21 -6.31 -17.74 -8.52
N ILE A 22 -5.67 -18.78 -9.06
CA ILE A 22 -6.11 -19.46 -10.29
C ILE A 22 -6.64 -20.85 -9.93
N PHE A 23 -7.90 -21.14 -10.27
CA PHE A 23 -8.54 -22.41 -9.91
C PHE A 23 -8.64 -23.39 -11.09
N ASP A 24 -8.63 -22.89 -12.32
CA ASP A 24 -8.66 -23.70 -13.53
C ASP A 24 -7.30 -23.66 -14.24
N LEU A 25 -6.71 -24.83 -14.47
CA LEU A 25 -5.47 -24.94 -15.26
C LEU A 25 -5.68 -24.49 -16.71
N ALA A 26 -6.92 -24.50 -17.22
CA ALA A 26 -7.26 -23.97 -18.53
C ALA A 26 -7.02 -22.45 -18.65
N ASP A 27 -6.93 -21.73 -17.53
CA ASP A 27 -6.63 -20.29 -17.52
C ASP A 27 -5.12 -19.98 -17.57
N VAL A 28 -4.28 -21.01 -17.41
CA VAL A 28 -2.81 -20.88 -17.42
C VAL A 28 -2.28 -21.00 -18.85
N ASP A 29 -1.45 -20.04 -19.26
CA ASP A 29 -0.69 -20.09 -20.51
C ASP A 29 0.68 -20.74 -20.27
N TYR A 30 1.40 -20.25 -19.24
CA TYR A 30 2.67 -20.82 -18.79
C TYR A 30 2.75 -20.90 -17.27
N ALA A 31 3.41 -21.94 -16.79
CA ALA A 31 3.83 -22.08 -15.40
C ALA A 31 5.31 -22.48 -15.35
N ILE A 32 6.10 -21.74 -14.58
CA ILE A 32 7.55 -21.94 -14.44
C ILE A 32 7.81 -22.23 -12.96
N LEU A 33 8.41 -23.40 -12.69
CA LEU A 33 8.89 -23.75 -11.35
C LEU A 33 10.28 -23.17 -11.17
N GLU A 34 10.41 -22.19 -10.29
CA GLU A 34 11.65 -21.49 -9.98
C GLU A 34 12.57 -22.34 -9.10
N THR A 35 13.87 -22.00 -9.06
CA THR A 35 14.87 -22.77 -8.29
C THR A 35 14.64 -22.76 -6.78
N ASN A 36 13.90 -21.78 -6.27
CA ASN A 36 13.52 -21.68 -4.86
C ASN A 36 12.24 -22.49 -4.53
N GLY A 37 11.63 -23.15 -5.52
CA GLY A 37 10.39 -23.91 -5.37
C GLY A 37 9.11 -23.10 -5.58
N ASP A 38 9.20 -21.80 -5.83
CA ASP A 38 8.03 -20.97 -6.17
C ASP A 38 7.54 -21.23 -7.59
N LEU A 39 6.24 -21.03 -7.79
CA LEU A 39 5.62 -21.13 -9.11
C LEU A 39 5.32 -19.74 -9.67
N SER A 40 5.94 -19.40 -10.79
CA SER A 40 5.62 -18.22 -11.60
C SER A 40 4.57 -18.59 -12.64
N ILE A 41 3.45 -17.87 -12.69
CA ILE A 41 2.34 -18.15 -13.62
C ILE A 41 2.10 -16.97 -14.55
N LEU A 42 1.98 -17.27 -15.84
CA LEU A 42 1.44 -16.36 -16.85
C LEU A 42 0.02 -16.84 -17.23
N PRO A 43 -1.03 -16.11 -16.85
CA PRO A 43 -2.39 -16.41 -17.29
C PRO A 43 -2.57 -16.14 -18.77
N LYS A 44 -3.51 -16.85 -19.40
CA LYS A 44 -3.95 -16.56 -20.78
C LYS A 44 -4.49 -15.15 -20.89
N GLY A 45 -4.34 -14.54 -22.07
CA GLY A 45 -4.73 -13.16 -22.35
C GLY A 45 -6.09 -12.73 -21.76
N PRO A 46 -7.20 -13.45 -22.01
CA PRO A 46 -8.52 -13.13 -21.46
C PRO A 46 -8.63 -13.21 -19.93
N CYS A 47 -7.74 -13.96 -19.27
CA CYS A 47 -7.72 -14.18 -17.83
C CYS A 47 -6.72 -13.27 -17.11
N ARG A 48 -5.99 -12.40 -17.83
CA ARG A 48 -5.07 -11.43 -17.21
C ARG A 48 -5.84 -10.31 -16.53
N ILE A 49 -5.38 -9.89 -15.37
CA ILE A 49 -5.89 -8.71 -14.68
C ILE A 49 -5.64 -7.47 -15.57
N PRO A 50 -6.67 -6.70 -15.94
CA PRO A 50 -6.49 -5.51 -16.76
C PRO A 50 -5.72 -4.44 -15.97
N ASN A 51 -4.89 -3.68 -16.67
CA ASN A 51 -4.22 -2.51 -16.13
C ASN A 51 -4.81 -1.22 -16.72
N TYR A 52 -4.47 -0.06 -16.15
CA TYR A 52 -4.96 1.25 -16.61
C TYR A 52 -4.73 1.47 -18.11
N GLN A 53 -3.59 1.05 -18.64
CA GLN A 53 -3.27 1.17 -20.07
C GLN A 53 -4.20 0.32 -20.95
N SER A 54 -4.48 -0.95 -20.56
CA SER A 54 -5.41 -1.81 -21.31
C SER A 54 -6.85 -1.29 -21.30
N LEU A 55 -7.22 -0.52 -20.28
CA LEU A 55 -8.53 0.12 -20.16
C LEU A 55 -8.56 1.53 -20.78
N SER A 56 -7.44 2.02 -21.34
CA SER A 56 -7.29 3.39 -21.82
C SER A 56 -7.67 4.44 -20.76
N MET A 57 -7.41 4.13 -19.49
CA MET A 57 -7.67 5.01 -18.35
C MET A 57 -6.38 5.69 -17.90
N PRO A 58 -6.42 6.97 -17.48
CA PRO A 58 -5.28 7.58 -16.83
C PRO A 58 -5.00 6.84 -15.50
N PRO A 59 -3.73 6.49 -15.20
CA PRO A 59 -3.39 5.90 -13.92
C PRO A 59 -3.62 6.92 -12.80
N PRO A 60 -3.99 6.48 -11.59
CA PRO A 60 -4.03 7.36 -10.43
C PRO A 60 -2.62 7.89 -10.14
N ASP A 61 -2.56 9.08 -9.55
CA ASP A 61 -1.32 9.63 -9.00
C ASP A 61 -0.84 8.75 -7.84
N ALA A 62 -0.06 7.72 -8.16
CA ALA A 62 0.52 6.82 -7.18
C ALA A 62 1.79 7.46 -6.61
N LYS A 63 1.62 8.25 -5.53
CA LYS A 63 2.74 8.80 -4.76
C LYS A 63 2.82 8.05 -3.43
N PRO A 64 4.02 7.61 -3.01
CA PRO A 64 4.17 6.99 -1.69
C PRO A 64 3.76 7.99 -0.60
N PRO A 65 3.18 7.52 0.51
CA PRO A 65 2.82 8.40 1.60
C PRO A 65 4.07 8.97 2.29
N PHE A 66 3.99 10.20 2.76
CA PHE A 66 5.03 10.83 3.57
C PHE A 66 4.75 10.59 5.05
N LEU A 67 5.69 9.97 5.77
CA LEU A 67 5.66 9.88 7.23
C LEU A 67 6.14 11.22 7.81
N LEU A 68 5.21 12.05 8.28
CA LEU A 68 5.49 13.39 8.77
C LEU A 68 5.87 13.41 10.25
N ILE A 69 5.25 12.54 11.06
CA ILE A 69 5.53 12.40 12.49
C ILE A 69 5.68 10.92 12.81
N GLN A 70 6.69 10.56 13.60
CA GLN A 70 6.83 9.23 14.20
C GLN A 70 7.23 9.39 15.66
N ASP A 71 6.50 8.73 16.56
CA ASP A 71 6.72 8.73 18.01
C ASP A 71 6.89 10.13 18.61
N GLY A 72 6.20 11.11 18.03
CA GLY A 72 6.22 12.50 18.46
C GLY A 72 7.46 13.29 18.02
N LYS A 73 8.18 12.81 17.01
CA LYS A 73 9.25 13.52 16.32
C LYS A 73 8.81 13.84 14.89
N VAL A 74 9.05 15.08 14.44
CA VAL A 74 8.75 15.50 13.07
C VAL A 74 9.87 15.07 12.13
N HIS A 75 9.50 14.49 10.99
CA HIS A 75 10.40 14.19 9.88
C HIS A 75 10.45 15.40 8.94
N GLN A 76 11.32 16.36 9.26
CA GLN A 76 11.46 17.63 8.53
C GLN A 76 11.67 17.44 7.02
N GLU A 77 12.49 16.46 6.63
CA GLU A 77 12.74 16.15 5.21
C GLU A 77 11.48 15.68 4.48
N ALA A 78 10.72 14.76 5.09
CA ALA A 78 9.46 14.26 4.53
C ALA A 78 8.41 15.38 4.42
N LEU A 79 8.37 16.27 5.41
CA LEU A 79 7.48 17.43 5.40
C LEU A 79 7.82 18.40 4.26
N ARG A 80 9.12 18.69 4.06
CA ARG A 80 9.59 19.52 2.95
C ARG A 80 9.32 18.87 1.58
N GLN A 81 9.56 17.57 1.44
CA GLN A 81 9.28 16.83 0.21
C GLN A 81 7.78 16.76 -0.11
N ALA A 82 6.94 16.71 0.93
CA ALA A 82 5.50 16.84 0.80
C ALA A 82 5.04 18.26 0.41
N GLY A 83 5.93 19.25 0.41
CA GLY A 83 5.64 20.64 0.05
C GLY A 83 5.04 21.47 1.20
N PHE A 84 5.18 21.02 2.45
CA PHE A 84 4.64 21.72 3.62
C PHE A 84 5.74 22.18 4.57
N GLU A 85 5.37 23.13 5.43
CA GLU A 85 6.23 23.63 6.51
C GLU A 85 5.70 23.18 7.88
N ILE A 86 6.53 23.32 8.92
CA ILE A 86 6.18 22.94 10.29
C ILE A 86 4.89 23.62 10.79
N HIS A 87 4.69 24.90 10.46
CA HIS A 87 3.50 25.66 10.87
C HIS A 87 2.20 25.05 10.30
N TRP A 88 2.25 24.51 9.07
CA TRP A 88 1.10 23.83 8.49
C TRP A 88 0.77 22.56 9.27
N LEU A 89 1.78 21.76 9.62
CA LEU A 89 1.60 20.52 10.36
C LEU A 89 1.03 20.79 11.75
N GLU A 90 1.54 21.80 12.45
CA GLU A 90 1.02 22.25 13.74
C GLU A 90 -0.45 22.68 13.64
N ALA A 91 -0.83 23.44 12.61
CA ALA A 91 -2.22 23.81 12.36
C ALA A 91 -3.13 22.58 12.15
N GLN A 92 -2.66 21.55 11.43
CA GLN A 92 -3.43 20.31 11.26
C GLN A 92 -3.60 19.54 12.56
N LEU A 93 -2.56 19.49 13.40
CA LEU A 93 -2.66 18.87 14.73
C LEU A 93 -3.69 19.58 15.60
N GLN A 94 -3.69 20.91 15.61
CA GLN A 94 -4.68 21.70 16.37
C GLN A 94 -6.11 21.45 15.86
N ARG A 95 -6.33 21.39 14.53
CA ARG A 95 -7.63 21.01 13.94
C ARG A 95 -8.10 19.62 14.38
N ALA A 96 -7.17 18.69 14.61
CA ALA A 96 -7.46 17.37 15.14
C ALA A 96 -7.64 17.33 16.68
N GLY A 97 -7.52 18.46 17.38
CA GLY A 97 -7.58 18.55 18.84
C GLY A 97 -6.29 18.06 19.53
N ILE A 98 -5.18 17.94 18.80
CA ILE A 98 -3.88 17.50 19.30
C ILE A 98 -3.04 18.73 19.61
N GLN A 99 -2.65 18.88 20.87
CA GLN A 99 -2.00 20.11 21.35
C GLN A 99 -0.51 20.16 21.04
N SER A 100 0.13 18.99 20.86
CA SER A 100 1.56 18.94 20.56
C SER A 100 1.96 17.67 19.82
N VAL A 101 3.02 17.79 19.01
CA VAL A 101 3.64 16.69 18.27
C VAL A 101 3.97 15.50 19.19
N GLN A 102 4.41 15.71 20.44
CA GLN A 102 4.77 14.59 21.33
C GLN A 102 3.60 13.65 21.66
N GLN A 103 2.36 14.11 21.49
CA GLN A 103 1.15 13.32 21.66
C GLN A 103 0.89 12.37 20.49
N VAL A 104 1.47 12.62 19.32
CA VAL A 104 1.26 11.87 18.08
C VAL A 104 2.13 10.61 18.09
N LEU A 105 1.52 9.46 17.82
CA LEU A 105 2.22 8.20 17.53
C LEU A 105 2.74 8.22 16.10
N PHE A 106 1.88 8.53 15.12
CA PHE A 106 2.32 8.78 13.75
C PHE A 106 1.41 9.76 13.01
N ALA A 107 1.96 10.36 11.95
CA ALA A 107 1.23 11.15 10.97
C ALA A 107 1.68 10.78 9.56
N PHE A 108 0.76 10.31 8.71
CA PHE A 108 1.04 10.01 7.30
C PHE A 108 0.25 10.93 6.38
N LEU A 109 0.90 11.51 5.38
CA LEU A 109 0.23 12.19 4.29
C LEU A 109 0.23 11.30 3.04
N SER A 110 -0.95 10.86 2.62
CA SER A 110 -1.15 10.05 1.40
C SER A 110 -2.08 10.78 0.45
N GLY A 111 -1.56 11.23 -0.69
CA GLY A 111 -2.31 12.08 -1.61
C GLY A 111 -2.80 13.35 -0.92
N ARG A 112 -4.10 13.44 -0.65
CA ARG A 112 -4.74 14.57 0.04
C ARG A 112 -5.15 14.27 1.49
N THR A 113 -4.89 13.07 1.97
CA THR A 113 -5.36 12.64 3.29
C THR A 113 -4.21 12.62 4.27
N LEU A 114 -4.33 13.43 5.31
CA LEU A 114 -3.46 13.37 6.49
C LEU A 114 -4.09 12.43 7.53
N HIS A 115 -3.48 11.27 7.73
CA HIS A 115 -3.84 10.32 8.77
C HIS A 115 -3.02 10.60 10.03
N LEU A 116 -3.70 10.84 11.14
CA LEU A 116 -3.10 11.13 12.45
C LEU A 116 -3.55 10.08 13.46
N GLN A 117 -2.60 9.57 14.25
CA GLN A 117 -2.88 8.75 15.42
C GLN A 117 -2.15 9.29 16.65
N SER A 118 -2.86 9.51 17.76
CA SER A 118 -2.24 9.85 19.04
C SER A 118 -1.79 8.62 19.82
N LYS A 119 -0.79 8.79 20.69
CA LYS A 119 -0.32 7.72 21.59
C LYS A 119 -1.43 7.39 22.60
N GLN A 120 -1.52 6.13 23.00
CA GLN A 120 -2.61 5.63 23.83
C GLN A 120 -2.76 6.37 25.17
N LYS A 121 -1.65 6.76 25.80
CA LYS A 121 -1.65 7.56 27.04
C LYS A 121 -2.30 8.95 26.91
N TYR A 122 -2.59 9.40 25.69
CA TYR A 122 -3.31 10.63 25.37
C TYR A 122 -4.69 10.36 24.74
N GLY A 123 -5.26 9.16 24.91
CA GLY A 123 -6.64 8.84 24.53
C GLY A 123 -6.83 8.16 23.17
N SER A 124 -5.76 7.70 22.50
CA SER A 124 -5.82 6.90 21.25
C SER A 124 -6.69 7.51 20.14
N VAL A 125 -6.54 8.80 19.88
CA VAL A 125 -7.30 9.53 18.88
C VAL A 125 -6.81 9.16 17.48
N VAL A 126 -7.72 8.76 16.59
CA VAL A 126 -7.45 8.56 15.15
C VAL A 126 -8.24 9.58 14.35
N ARG A 127 -7.60 10.26 13.39
CA ARG A 127 -8.21 11.27 12.50
C ARG A 127 -7.70 11.12 11.08
N PHE A 128 -8.58 11.39 10.13
CA PHE A 128 -8.26 11.54 8.72
C PHE A 128 -8.72 12.93 8.30
N LEU A 129 -7.78 13.78 7.87
CA LEU A 129 -8.06 15.15 7.48
C LEU A 129 -7.79 15.31 5.98
N ASP A 130 -8.70 15.94 5.25
CA ASP A 130 -8.40 16.44 3.91
C ASP A 130 -7.61 17.76 4.03
N ILE A 131 -6.45 17.80 3.37
CA ILE A 131 -5.52 18.92 3.44
C ILE A 131 -5.94 20.15 2.64
N LEU A 132 -6.88 20.04 1.70
CA LEU A 132 -7.40 21.16 0.92
C LEU A 132 -8.69 21.78 1.51
N GLY A 133 -9.27 21.12 2.52
CA GLY A 133 -10.52 21.54 3.15
C GLY A 133 -11.75 21.32 2.26
N ASP A 134 -12.92 21.16 2.90
CA ASP A 134 -14.23 21.18 2.27
C ASP A 134 -14.44 22.54 1.60
N ALA A 135 -14.10 22.66 0.31
CA ALA A 135 -14.53 23.80 -0.48
C ALA A 135 -16.05 23.69 -0.69
N ALA A 136 -16.81 24.32 0.22
CA ALA A 136 -18.21 24.69 0.05
C ALA A 136 -18.37 26.16 0.48
#